data_AF-W0J0Q0-F1
#
_entry.id   AF-W0J0Q0-F1
#
_cell.length_a   1.000
_cell.length_b   1.000
_cell.length_c   1.000
_cell.angle_alpha   90.00
_cell.angle_beta   90.00
_cell.angle_gamma   90.00
#
_symmetry.space_group_name_H-M   'P 1'
#
loop_
_entity.id
_entity.type
_entity.pdbx_description
1 polymer ?
#
loop_
_entity_poly.entity_id
_entity_poly.type
_entity_poly.pdbx_seq_one_letter_code
_entity_poly.pdbx_strand_id
1 'polypeptide(L)'
;MKTLTLARLAVRSLATLAALALVTATAHAQTTWYLKENMPKEASWRSLSVWSSTPDGSGPAPTAISPADTYNTNGKLVRTADVFTAGKLLQDGGRIDMKRASQTVAGDWEVTGARSILHQGVRDNASYVFTVKGKLILTAPLTVLHTSNGMRGIDLTIGILTGASDLLIGSGNAARNTTVSLGVLKFDNYTGKIVVQSGSTLTFANDQTWTGPLEVSANAYLTLNKAITVPAATLAGAPLAAGTWTADQLKQTHSAIITEGSAGTLTVAP
;
A
#
# COMPACT_ATOMS: atom_id res chain seq x y z
N MET A 1 -39.06 -72.10 -55.22
CA MET A 1 -40.22 -72.62 -54.46
C MET A 1 -39.76 -72.82 -53.02
N LYS A 2 -40.32 -72.06 -52.05
CA LYS A 2 -40.31 -72.27 -50.58
C LYS A 2 -38.91 -72.29 -49.89
N THR A 3 -38.65 -71.64 -48.74
CA THR A 3 -39.50 -71.22 -47.62
C THR A 3 -38.75 -70.14 -46.81
N LEU A 4 -39.48 -69.14 -46.30
CA LEU A 4 -39.07 -68.23 -45.23
C LEU A 4 -38.75 -68.98 -43.94
N THR A 5 -37.82 -68.48 -43.11
CA THR A 5 -38.05 -68.39 -41.66
C THR A 5 -37.28 -67.22 -41.03
N LEU A 6 -37.94 -66.63 -40.04
CA LEU A 6 -37.77 -65.32 -39.41
C LEU A 6 -36.70 -65.28 -38.28
N ALA A 7 -36.39 -64.03 -37.91
CA ALA A 7 -36.05 -63.52 -36.57
C ALA A 7 -34.58 -63.58 -36.10
N ARG A 8 -33.99 -62.40 -35.83
CA ARG A 8 -34.12 -61.76 -34.50
C ARG A 8 -33.62 -60.30 -34.52
N LEU A 9 -34.38 -59.53 -33.74
CA LEU A 9 -34.27 -58.13 -33.38
C LEU A 9 -33.02 -57.85 -32.53
N ALA A 10 -32.27 -56.80 -32.83
CA ALA A 10 -31.35 -56.18 -31.87
C ALA A 10 -31.21 -54.67 -32.14
N VAL A 11 -32.20 -53.91 -31.65
CA VAL A 11 -32.08 -52.47 -31.47
C VAL A 11 -31.10 -52.25 -30.32
N ARG A 12 -29.89 -51.76 -30.60
CA ARG A 12 -28.99 -51.21 -29.58
C ARG A 12 -28.94 -49.70 -29.75
N SER A 13 -29.84 -49.03 -29.03
CA SER A 13 -29.75 -47.61 -28.70
C SER A 13 -28.54 -47.41 -27.77
N LEU A 14 -27.45 -46.86 -28.29
CA LEU A 14 -26.32 -46.42 -27.49
C LEU A 14 -26.61 -44.99 -27.01
N ALA A 15 -27.13 -44.87 -25.79
CA ALA A 15 -27.23 -43.60 -25.08
C ALA A 15 -25.85 -43.29 -24.48
N THR A 16 -25.11 -42.36 -25.09
CA THR A 16 -23.86 -41.85 -24.53
C THR A 16 -24.20 -40.86 -23.42
N LEU A 17 -24.07 -41.28 -22.15
CA LEU A 17 -24.09 -40.37 -21.00
C LEU A 17 -22.89 -39.42 -21.09
N ALA A 18 -23.13 -38.14 -21.35
CA ALA A 18 -22.16 -37.10 -21.05
C ALA A 18 -22.16 -36.87 -19.53
N ALA A 19 -21.16 -37.41 -18.84
CA ALA A 19 -20.91 -37.07 -17.45
C ALA A 19 -20.41 -35.62 -17.37
N LEU A 20 -21.32 -34.70 -17.08
CA LEU A 20 -20.99 -33.31 -16.78
C LEU A 20 -20.30 -33.29 -15.40
N ALA A 21 -18.96 -33.33 -15.39
CA ALA A 21 -18.19 -33.10 -14.18
C ALA A 21 -18.38 -31.64 -13.77
N LEU A 22 -19.36 -31.38 -12.91
CA LEU A 22 -19.46 -30.13 -12.17
C LEU A 22 -18.21 -30.03 -11.28
N VAL A 23 -17.20 -29.31 -11.75
CA VAL A 23 -16.13 -28.82 -10.88
C VAL A 23 -16.78 -27.76 -10.00
N THR A 24 -17.34 -28.17 -8.87
CA THR A 24 -17.77 -27.22 -7.84
C THR A 24 -16.51 -26.60 -7.27
N ALA A 25 -16.13 -25.45 -7.80
CA ALA A 25 -15.16 -24.58 -7.17
C ALA A 25 -15.72 -24.22 -5.79
N THR A 26 -15.26 -24.92 -4.76
CA THR A 26 -15.58 -24.60 -3.37
C THR A 26 -15.01 -23.21 -3.12
N ALA A 27 -15.88 -22.20 -3.00
CA ALA A 27 -15.47 -20.87 -2.62
C ALA A 27 -14.78 -20.98 -1.25
N HIS A 28 -13.47 -20.71 -1.22
CA HIS A 28 -12.71 -20.64 0.02
C HIS A 28 -13.28 -19.48 0.83
N ALA A 29 -13.83 -19.78 2.01
CA ALA A 29 -14.33 -18.75 2.91
C ALA A 29 -13.16 -17.89 3.36
N GLN A 30 -13.25 -16.58 3.14
CA GLN A 30 -12.22 -15.62 3.55
C GLN A 30 -11.94 -15.78 5.05
N THR A 31 -10.70 -16.12 5.38
CA THR A 31 -10.25 -16.25 6.78
C THR A 31 -9.42 -15.03 7.16
N THR A 32 -9.55 -14.56 8.40
CA THR A 32 -8.66 -13.54 8.96
C THR A 32 -7.64 -14.19 9.88
N TRP A 33 -6.36 -13.94 9.61
CA TRP A 33 -5.24 -14.36 10.41
C TRP A 33 -4.67 -13.17 11.19
N TYR A 34 -4.34 -13.36 12.45
CA TYR A 34 -3.87 -12.30 13.35
C TYR A 34 -2.42 -12.57 13.74
N LEU A 35 -1.59 -11.54 13.68
CA LEU A 35 -0.23 -11.64 14.18
C LEU A 35 -0.27 -11.81 15.71
N LYS A 36 0.35 -12.85 16.25
CA LYS A 36 0.29 -13.18 17.69
C LYS A 36 1.29 -12.39 18.54
N GLU A 37 2.42 -12.02 17.95
CA GLU A 37 3.52 -11.29 18.61
C GLU A 37 4.29 -10.43 17.61
N ASN A 38 5.11 -9.49 18.09
CA ASN A 38 6.04 -8.78 17.23
C ASN A 38 6.95 -9.80 16.53
N MET A 39 7.06 -9.74 15.20
CA MET A 39 7.91 -10.68 14.47
C MET A 39 9.36 -10.60 15.01
N PRO A 40 10.02 -11.72 15.31
CA PRO A 40 11.44 -11.68 15.65
C PRO A 40 12.27 -11.23 14.45
N LYS A 41 13.53 -10.84 14.68
CA LYS A 41 14.43 -10.31 13.64
C LYS A 41 14.49 -11.19 12.40
N GLU A 42 14.54 -12.51 12.58
CA GLU A 42 14.66 -13.48 11.50
C GLU A 42 13.35 -13.80 10.80
N ALA A 43 12.20 -13.52 11.43
CA ALA A 43 10.90 -13.74 10.84
C ALA A 43 10.56 -12.73 9.74
N SER A 44 9.50 -13.04 9.01
CA SER A 44 8.84 -12.16 8.06
C SER A 44 7.36 -12.51 7.94
N TRP A 45 6.61 -11.79 7.09
CA TRP A 45 5.22 -12.15 6.78
C TRP A 45 5.02 -13.58 6.25
N ARG A 46 6.09 -14.28 5.83
CA ARG A 46 6.06 -15.70 5.43
C ARG A 46 6.13 -16.67 6.61
N SER A 47 6.49 -16.20 7.80
CA SER A 47 6.62 -17.03 8.99
C SER A 47 5.23 -17.42 9.51
N LEU A 48 4.65 -18.46 8.93
CA LEU A 48 3.27 -18.89 9.20
C LEU A 48 2.98 -19.08 10.70
N SER A 49 3.96 -19.59 11.46
CA SER A 49 3.84 -19.85 12.89
C SER A 49 3.63 -18.61 13.76
N VAL A 50 3.86 -17.40 13.26
CA VAL A 50 3.58 -16.15 14.00
C VAL A 50 2.15 -15.65 13.81
N TRP A 51 1.40 -16.24 12.89
CA TRP A 51 0.00 -15.94 12.65
C TRP A 51 -0.91 -16.93 13.38
N SER A 52 -2.11 -16.50 13.74
CA SER A 52 -3.12 -17.26 14.48
C SER A 52 -4.50 -16.99 13.89
N SER A 53 -5.40 -17.98 13.89
CA SER A 53 -6.80 -17.78 13.48
C SER A 53 -7.62 -16.97 14.49
N THR A 54 -7.06 -16.68 15.68
CA THR A 54 -7.70 -15.90 16.73
C THR A 54 -6.87 -14.66 17.10
N PRO A 55 -7.51 -13.52 17.45
CA PRO A 55 -6.81 -12.28 17.81
C PRO A 55 -5.90 -12.37 19.04
N ASP A 56 -6.24 -13.22 20.00
CA ASP A 56 -5.48 -13.45 21.23
C ASP A 56 -4.23 -14.33 21.01
N GLY A 57 -4.08 -14.92 19.81
CA GLY A 57 -2.94 -15.78 19.46
C GLY A 57 -3.10 -17.26 19.85
N SER A 58 -4.25 -17.68 20.39
CA SER A 58 -4.47 -19.07 20.85
C SER A 58 -4.86 -20.06 19.74
N GLY A 59 -5.26 -19.57 18.57
CA GLY A 59 -5.71 -20.36 17.42
C GLY A 59 -4.57 -21.02 16.64
N PRO A 60 -4.90 -22.00 15.78
CA PRO A 60 -3.94 -22.58 14.85
C PRO A 60 -3.32 -21.53 13.93
N ALA A 61 -2.12 -21.83 13.43
CA ALA A 61 -1.46 -21.06 12.39
C ALA A 61 -2.00 -21.43 10.99
N PRO A 62 -1.91 -20.52 10.00
CA PRO A 62 -2.17 -20.85 8.61
C PRO A 62 -1.17 -21.91 8.11
N THR A 63 -1.60 -22.77 7.20
CA THR A 63 -0.71 -23.73 6.53
C THR A 63 -0.03 -23.14 5.28
N ALA A 64 -0.58 -22.04 4.75
CA ALA A 64 -0.01 -21.26 3.65
C ALA A 64 -0.52 -19.80 3.68
N ILE A 65 0.18 -18.90 2.99
CA ILE A 65 -0.36 -17.56 2.70
C ILE A 65 -1.30 -17.64 1.51
N SER A 66 -2.58 -17.35 1.72
CA SER A 66 -3.62 -17.44 0.70
C SER A 66 -4.00 -16.06 0.13
N PRO A 67 -4.15 -15.91 -1.21
CA PRO A 67 -4.64 -14.68 -1.82
C PRO A 67 -6.12 -14.39 -1.53
N ALA A 68 -6.85 -15.32 -0.91
CA ALA A 68 -8.24 -15.13 -0.50
C ALA A 68 -8.38 -14.64 0.96
N ASP A 69 -7.29 -14.65 1.74
CA ASP A 69 -7.33 -14.37 3.17
C ASP A 69 -6.90 -12.92 3.51
N THR A 70 -7.31 -12.48 4.70
CA THR A 70 -6.87 -11.24 5.33
C THR A 70 -5.84 -11.55 6.41
N TYR A 71 -4.77 -10.77 6.49
CA TYR A 71 -3.78 -10.86 7.56
C TYR A 71 -3.74 -9.56 8.34
N ASN A 72 -4.18 -9.59 9.59
CA ASN A 72 -4.23 -8.47 10.51
C ASN A 72 -2.96 -8.40 11.36
N THR A 73 -2.24 -7.27 11.31
CA THR A 73 -1.04 -7.02 12.13
C THR A 73 -1.34 -6.96 13.62
N ASN A 74 -2.60 -6.74 14.02
CA ASN A 74 -3.07 -6.79 15.40
C ASN A 74 -2.23 -5.89 16.32
N GLY A 75 -1.96 -4.66 15.86
CA GLY A 75 -1.15 -3.66 16.54
C GLY A 75 0.35 -3.97 16.63
N LYS A 76 0.83 -5.07 16.04
CA LYS A 76 2.21 -5.57 16.20
C LYS A 76 3.10 -5.19 15.03
N LEU A 77 4.40 -5.37 15.26
CA LEU A 77 5.46 -5.18 14.30
C LEU A 77 5.53 -6.37 13.32
N VAL A 78 5.27 -6.10 12.05
CA VAL A 78 5.50 -7.02 10.92
C VAL A 78 6.85 -6.71 10.29
N ARG A 79 7.60 -7.75 9.95
CA ARG A 79 8.78 -7.65 9.09
C ARG A 79 8.45 -8.18 7.70
N THR A 80 8.86 -7.43 6.70
CA THR A 80 8.69 -7.80 5.29
C THR A 80 9.77 -8.80 4.86
N ALA A 81 9.66 -9.38 3.66
CA ALA A 81 10.71 -10.19 3.05
C ALA A 81 10.83 -9.93 1.55
N ASP A 82 9.78 -10.22 0.79
CA ASP A 82 9.72 -10.09 -0.67
C ASP A 82 8.34 -9.62 -1.18
N VAL A 83 7.44 -10.56 -1.50
CA VAL A 83 6.08 -10.30 -1.95
C VAL A 83 5.13 -10.92 -0.93
N PHE A 84 4.23 -10.11 -0.40
CA PHE A 84 3.08 -10.54 0.38
C PHE A 84 1.96 -10.91 -0.58
N THR A 85 1.72 -12.21 -0.74
CA THR A 85 0.80 -12.76 -1.74
C THR A 85 -0.63 -12.92 -1.23
N ALA A 86 -0.94 -12.47 -0.01
CA ALA A 86 -2.29 -12.54 0.50
C ALA A 86 -3.22 -11.55 -0.20
N GLY A 87 -4.53 -11.76 -0.03
CA GLY A 87 -5.56 -10.88 -0.59
C GLY A 87 -5.54 -9.51 0.06
N LYS A 88 -5.38 -9.47 1.40
CA LYS A 88 -5.33 -8.23 2.15
C LYS A 88 -4.33 -8.28 3.31
N LEU A 89 -3.53 -7.22 3.45
CA LEU A 89 -2.81 -6.86 4.67
C LEU A 89 -3.61 -5.80 5.42
N LEU A 90 -4.07 -6.11 6.63
CA LEU A 90 -4.77 -5.18 7.50
C LEU A 90 -3.81 -4.70 8.60
N GLN A 91 -3.35 -3.45 8.52
CA GLN A 91 -2.53 -2.82 9.55
C GLN A 91 -3.41 -2.13 10.59
N ASP A 92 -3.72 -2.87 11.64
CA ASP A 92 -4.46 -2.37 12.80
C ASP A 92 -3.52 -1.76 13.83
N GLY A 93 -2.72 -0.79 13.39
CA GLY A 93 -1.68 -0.14 14.18
C GLY A 93 -0.31 -0.82 14.03
N GLY A 94 0.61 -0.46 14.92
CA GLY A 94 1.97 -1.02 14.92
C GLY A 94 2.81 -0.54 13.74
N ARG A 95 3.74 -1.39 13.29
CA ARG A 95 4.77 -1.00 12.32
C ARG A 95 5.02 -2.11 11.30
N ILE A 96 5.31 -1.72 10.06
CA ILE A 96 5.84 -2.60 9.01
C ILE A 96 7.31 -2.22 8.78
N ASP A 97 8.23 -3.15 9.05
CA ASP A 97 9.66 -2.98 8.83
C ASP A 97 10.08 -3.60 7.49
N MET A 98 10.61 -2.77 6.60
CA MET A 98 11.24 -3.19 5.35
C MET A 98 12.57 -3.90 5.66
N LYS A 99 12.67 -5.22 5.41
CA LYS A 99 13.91 -6.00 5.62
C LYS A 99 14.84 -5.99 4.42
N ARG A 100 14.34 -5.67 3.23
CA ARG A 100 15.12 -5.60 2.00
C ARG A 100 14.72 -4.40 1.18
N ALA A 101 15.59 -4.01 0.26
CA ALA A 101 15.45 -2.87 -0.64
C ALA A 101 14.19 -2.90 -1.53
N SER A 102 13.54 -4.05 -1.74
CA SER A 102 12.29 -4.11 -2.51
C SER A 102 11.29 -5.02 -1.82
N GLN A 103 10.08 -4.51 -1.59
CA GLN A 103 8.97 -5.20 -0.96
C GLN A 103 7.68 -4.92 -1.72
N THR A 104 6.79 -5.90 -1.78
CA THR A 104 5.49 -5.74 -2.45
C THR A 104 4.36 -6.34 -1.64
N VAL A 105 3.26 -5.61 -1.51
CA VAL A 105 1.93 -6.15 -1.17
C VAL A 105 1.20 -6.39 -2.49
N ALA A 106 0.92 -7.65 -2.81
CA ALA A 106 0.30 -8.02 -4.09
C ALA A 106 -1.19 -7.69 -4.14
N GLY A 107 -1.88 -7.84 -3.01
CA GLY A 107 -3.28 -7.45 -2.84
C GLY A 107 -3.45 -6.04 -2.27
N ASP A 108 -4.47 -5.88 -1.43
CA ASP A 108 -4.78 -4.63 -0.76
C ASP A 108 -3.99 -4.49 0.55
N TRP A 109 -3.67 -3.25 0.91
CA TRP A 109 -3.17 -2.87 2.22
C TRP A 109 -4.14 -1.86 2.84
N GLU A 110 -4.77 -2.24 3.94
CA GLU A 110 -5.73 -1.41 4.66
C GLU A 110 -5.14 -0.99 6.01
N VAL A 111 -5.19 0.30 6.33
CA VAL A 111 -4.65 0.87 7.56
C VAL A 111 -5.80 1.39 8.42
N THR A 112 -6.09 0.69 9.53
CA THR A 112 -7.22 0.99 10.44
C THR A 112 -6.80 1.48 11.81
N GLY A 113 -5.61 1.12 12.26
CA GLY A 113 -5.14 1.51 13.58
C GLY A 113 -4.34 2.80 13.57
N ALA A 114 -4.55 3.63 14.59
CA ALA A 114 -3.73 4.82 14.81
C ALA A 114 -2.25 4.45 14.98
N ARG A 115 -1.36 5.43 14.68
CA ARG A 115 0.10 5.26 14.82
C ARG A 115 0.66 4.13 13.97
N SER A 116 0.03 3.84 12.84
CA SER A 116 0.52 2.88 11.85
C SER A 116 1.73 3.46 11.13
N ILE A 117 2.81 2.68 11.06
CA ILE A 117 4.08 3.13 10.48
C ILE A 117 4.55 2.15 9.40
N LEU A 118 4.95 2.67 8.24
CA LEU A 118 5.84 1.99 7.30
C LEU A 118 7.26 2.50 7.53
N HIS A 119 8.19 1.58 7.78
CA HIS A 119 9.53 1.92 8.22
C HIS A 119 10.60 1.14 7.46
N GLN A 120 11.70 1.81 7.12
CA GLN A 120 12.92 1.13 6.68
C GLN A 120 13.56 0.39 7.87
N GLY A 121 13.37 -0.92 7.94
CA GLY A 121 13.80 -1.73 9.09
C GLY A 121 15.31 -1.99 9.17
N VAL A 122 16.03 -1.86 8.06
CA VAL A 122 17.47 -2.14 7.96
C VAL A 122 18.22 -0.84 7.66
N ARG A 123 19.26 -0.57 8.45
CA ARG A 123 20.18 0.56 8.23
C ARG A 123 21.27 0.14 7.26
N ASP A 124 20.98 0.24 5.98
CA ASP A 124 21.98 0.11 4.94
C ASP A 124 21.90 1.30 3.97
N ASN A 125 22.85 1.34 3.04
CA ASN A 125 22.91 2.37 2.01
C ASN A 125 22.08 1.97 0.77
N ALA A 126 20.99 1.21 0.90
CA ALA A 126 20.14 0.87 -0.24
C ALA A 126 19.00 1.90 -0.41
N SER A 127 18.50 2.06 -1.63
CA SER A 127 17.19 2.72 -1.86
C SER A 127 16.10 1.70 -1.64
N TYR A 128 15.03 2.07 -0.93
CA TYR A 128 13.96 1.15 -0.58
C TYR A 128 12.74 1.40 -1.42
N VAL A 129 12.21 0.37 -2.07
CA VAL A 129 10.98 0.41 -2.84
C VAL A 129 9.93 -0.40 -2.10
N PHE A 130 8.82 0.25 -1.76
CA PHE A 130 7.63 -0.42 -1.23
C PHE A 130 6.49 -0.27 -2.22
N THR A 131 5.99 -1.38 -2.74
CA THR A 131 4.93 -1.38 -3.75
C THR A 131 3.64 -1.97 -3.18
N VAL A 132 2.52 -1.29 -3.35
CA VAL A 132 1.17 -1.81 -3.14
C VAL A 132 0.54 -1.96 -4.51
N LYS A 133 0.32 -3.19 -4.97
CA LYS A 133 -0.26 -3.43 -6.31
C LYS A 133 -1.76 -3.20 -6.34
N GLY A 134 -2.47 -3.58 -5.27
CA GLY A 134 -3.90 -3.31 -5.10
C GLY A 134 -4.16 -1.90 -4.57
N LYS A 135 -5.08 -1.81 -3.61
CA LYS A 135 -5.44 -0.56 -2.94
C LYS A 135 -4.61 -0.35 -1.67
N LEU A 136 -4.14 0.87 -1.45
CA LEU A 136 -3.85 1.39 -0.12
C LEU A 136 -5.09 2.11 0.39
N ILE A 137 -5.70 1.61 1.47
CA ILE A 137 -6.92 2.14 2.06
C ILE A 137 -6.57 2.77 3.42
N LEU A 138 -6.71 4.09 3.55
CA LEU A 138 -6.40 4.82 4.79
C LEU A 138 -7.69 5.18 5.54
N THR A 139 -8.04 4.39 6.56
CA THR A 139 -9.09 4.73 7.52
C THR A 139 -8.52 5.26 8.83
N ALA A 140 -7.23 5.03 9.10
CA ALA A 140 -6.41 5.72 10.09
C ALA A 140 -5.12 6.31 9.47
N PRO A 141 -4.46 7.27 10.13
CA PRO A 141 -3.24 7.86 9.60
C PRO A 141 -2.10 6.85 9.44
N LEU A 142 -1.42 6.90 8.29
CA LEU A 142 -0.22 6.13 8.01
C LEU A 142 0.99 7.06 8.00
N THR A 143 2.01 6.73 8.79
CA THR A 143 3.30 7.42 8.77
C THR A 143 4.32 6.63 7.94
N VAL A 144 4.88 7.26 6.91
CA VAL A 144 5.99 6.71 6.12
C VAL A 144 7.29 7.30 6.66
N LEU A 145 8.14 6.43 7.21
CA LEU A 145 9.30 6.82 7.97
C LEU A 145 10.58 6.17 7.43
N HIS A 146 11.57 6.98 7.15
CA HIS A 146 12.94 6.55 6.85
C HIS A 146 13.86 7.00 8.00
N THR A 147 14.75 6.13 8.50
CA THR A 147 15.57 6.44 9.68
C THR A 147 17.07 6.30 9.49
N SER A 148 17.54 6.09 8.26
CA SER A 148 18.98 6.10 8.01
C SER A 148 19.51 7.54 7.87
N ASN A 149 20.71 7.78 8.39
CA ASN A 149 21.40 9.08 8.36
C ASN A 149 21.95 9.43 6.96
N GLY A 150 21.47 8.78 5.90
CA GLY A 150 21.91 8.95 4.53
C GLY A 150 20.80 9.50 3.63
N MET A 151 21.18 10.11 2.50
CA MET A 151 20.29 10.75 1.51
C MET A 151 19.29 9.81 0.80
N ARG A 152 19.25 8.51 1.16
CA ARG A 152 18.39 7.54 0.47
C ARG A 152 17.00 7.54 1.10
N GLY A 153 15.98 7.23 0.33
CA GLY A 153 14.58 7.36 0.77
C GLY A 153 13.79 6.07 0.60
N ILE A 154 12.48 6.19 0.80
CA ILE A 154 11.49 5.17 0.42
C ILE A 154 10.79 5.63 -0.87
N ASP A 155 10.89 4.83 -1.92
CA ASP A 155 10.04 4.92 -3.09
C ASP A 155 8.76 4.13 -2.82
N LEU A 156 7.69 4.84 -2.47
CA LEU A 156 6.37 4.27 -2.21
C LEU A 156 5.54 4.31 -3.50
N THR A 157 5.32 3.14 -4.09
CA THR A 157 4.47 2.98 -5.27
C THR A 157 3.13 2.35 -4.87
N ILE A 158 2.02 2.98 -5.24
CA ILE A 158 0.66 2.54 -4.88
C ILE A 158 -0.18 2.45 -6.16
N GLY A 159 -0.85 1.33 -6.37
CA GLY A 159 -1.82 1.16 -7.45
C GLY A 159 -2.98 2.13 -7.28
N ILE A 160 -3.78 1.96 -6.22
CA ILE A 160 -4.90 2.85 -5.92
C ILE A 160 -4.80 3.36 -4.48
N LEU A 161 -4.84 4.68 -4.27
CA LEU A 161 -4.95 5.26 -2.93
C LEU A 161 -6.39 5.75 -2.69
N THR A 162 -7.00 5.34 -1.57
CA THR A 162 -8.35 5.70 -1.16
C THR A 162 -8.45 5.88 0.35
N GLY A 163 -9.55 6.46 0.83
CA GLY A 163 -9.81 6.70 2.25
C GLY A 163 -9.80 8.19 2.64
N ALA A 164 -10.05 8.45 3.91
CA ALA A 164 -10.23 9.80 4.44
C ALA A 164 -9.16 10.19 5.48
N SER A 165 -8.29 9.25 5.87
CA SER A 165 -7.21 9.52 6.82
C SER A 165 -5.92 9.96 6.12
N ASP A 166 -5.08 10.63 6.89
CA ASP A 166 -3.89 11.29 6.38
C ASP A 166 -2.73 10.33 6.08
N LEU A 167 -1.98 10.66 5.03
CA LEU A 167 -0.67 10.09 4.75
C LEU A 167 0.40 11.07 5.27
N LEU A 168 1.14 10.65 6.29
CA LEU A 168 2.18 11.44 6.94
C LEU A 168 3.55 11.01 6.43
N ILE A 169 4.34 11.96 5.93
CA ILE A 169 5.70 11.75 5.44
C ILE A 169 6.68 12.27 6.47
N GLY A 170 7.45 11.37 7.09
CA GLY A 170 8.41 11.72 8.13
C GLY A 170 8.00 11.31 9.55
N SER A 171 8.73 11.82 10.54
CA SER A 171 8.40 11.65 11.97
C SER A 171 8.10 12.96 12.69
N GLY A 172 8.20 14.10 12.00
CA GLY A 172 8.18 15.44 12.60
C GLY A 172 9.43 15.79 13.40
N ASN A 173 10.44 14.92 13.44
CA ASN A 173 11.73 15.23 14.03
C ASN A 173 12.66 15.81 12.97
N ALA A 174 12.97 17.11 13.09
CA ALA A 174 13.84 17.84 12.18
C ALA A 174 15.25 17.23 12.00
N ALA A 175 15.74 16.45 12.97
CA ALA A 175 17.03 15.76 12.86
C ALA A 175 16.98 14.49 12.01
N ARG A 176 15.79 14.02 11.63
CA ARG A 176 15.58 12.79 10.87
C ARG A 176 15.21 13.13 9.43
N ASN A 177 16.23 13.26 8.59
CA ASN A 177 16.12 13.48 7.13
C ASN A 177 15.40 12.30 6.44
N THR A 178 14.07 12.33 6.44
CA THR A 178 13.24 11.32 5.77
C THR A 178 12.99 11.76 4.34
N THR A 179 13.46 11.00 3.35
CA THR A 179 13.11 11.26 1.95
C THR A 179 12.12 10.20 1.49
N VAL A 180 11.01 10.63 0.86
CA VAL A 180 10.02 9.74 0.25
C VAL A 180 9.74 10.19 -1.18
N SER A 181 9.81 9.24 -2.12
CA SER A 181 9.27 9.40 -3.47
C SER A 181 7.91 8.71 -3.52
N LEU A 182 6.84 9.46 -3.76
CA LEU A 182 5.47 8.96 -3.80
C LEU A 182 4.99 8.82 -5.25
N GLY A 183 4.66 7.60 -5.64
CA GLY A 183 4.03 7.28 -6.93
C GLY A 183 2.69 6.60 -6.73
N VAL A 184 1.59 7.34 -6.88
CA VAL A 184 0.24 6.79 -6.92
C VAL A 184 -0.21 6.71 -8.38
N LEU A 185 -0.69 5.54 -8.83
CA LEU A 185 -1.21 5.39 -10.20
C LEU A 185 -2.62 5.96 -10.33
N LYS A 186 -3.44 5.81 -9.28
CA LYS A 186 -4.80 6.38 -9.22
C LYS A 186 -5.17 6.77 -7.79
N PHE A 187 -5.66 7.99 -7.61
CA PHE A 187 -6.43 8.36 -6.42
C PHE A 187 -7.91 8.05 -6.67
N ASP A 188 -8.56 7.36 -5.74
CA ASP A 188 -9.97 6.93 -5.84
C ASP A 188 -10.72 7.40 -4.60
N ASN A 189 -11.38 8.55 -4.67
CA ASN A 189 -12.07 9.18 -3.53
C ASN A 189 -11.18 9.37 -2.28
N TYR A 190 -9.89 9.61 -2.48
CA TYR A 190 -8.98 9.92 -1.38
C TYR A 190 -9.14 11.38 -0.95
N THR A 191 -9.69 11.59 0.24
CA THR A 191 -9.97 12.92 0.82
C THR A 191 -9.03 13.29 1.96
N GLY A 192 -8.22 12.35 2.44
CA GLY A 192 -7.21 12.58 3.46
C GLY A 192 -6.12 13.56 3.00
N LYS A 193 -5.41 14.15 3.96
CA LYS A 193 -4.27 15.03 3.65
C LYS A 193 -3.05 14.21 3.25
N ILE A 194 -2.18 14.80 2.44
CA ILE A 194 -0.78 14.40 2.39
C ILE A 194 0.01 15.43 3.19
N VAL A 195 0.65 15.01 4.27
CA VAL A 195 1.36 15.89 5.20
C VAL A 195 2.85 15.58 5.17
N VAL A 196 3.67 16.54 4.77
CA VAL A 196 5.13 16.46 4.88
C VAL A 196 5.55 17.08 6.20
N GLN A 197 6.10 16.25 7.08
CA GLN A 197 6.48 16.68 8.43
C GLN A 197 7.89 17.26 8.45
N SER A 198 8.17 18.10 9.45
CA SER A 198 9.49 18.72 9.66
C SER A 198 10.64 17.70 9.57
N GLY A 199 11.74 18.10 8.92
CA GLY A 199 12.91 17.26 8.65
C GLY A 199 12.72 16.26 7.50
N SER A 200 11.63 16.37 6.72
CA SER A 200 11.32 15.37 5.68
C SER A 200 11.19 16.00 4.31
N THR A 201 11.54 15.24 3.29
CA THR A 201 11.44 15.62 1.87
C THR A 201 10.45 14.71 1.17
N LEU A 202 9.47 15.30 0.51
CA LEU A 202 8.57 14.58 -0.41
C LEU A 202 8.95 14.92 -1.86
N THR A 203 9.01 13.88 -2.69
CA THR A 203 9.06 13.99 -4.16
C THR A 203 7.90 13.19 -4.74
N PHE A 204 7.33 13.63 -5.86
CA PHE A 204 6.34 12.85 -6.60
C PHE A 204 6.98 12.15 -7.80
N ALA A 205 6.68 10.87 -7.98
CA ALA A 205 7.24 10.06 -9.07
C ALA A 205 6.54 10.32 -10.43
N ASN A 206 5.28 10.74 -10.39
CA ASN A 206 4.45 11.06 -11.55
C ASN A 206 3.56 12.27 -11.26
N ASP A 207 2.87 12.78 -12.27
CA ASP A 207 1.85 13.82 -12.08
C ASP A 207 0.69 13.25 -11.25
N GLN A 208 0.13 14.07 -10.36
CA GLN A 208 -0.85 13.64 -9.38
C GLN A 208 -2.00 14.63 -9.25
N THR A 209 -3.21 14.09 -9.11
CA THR A 209 -4.41 14.85 -8.75
C THR A 209 -5.18 14.07 -7.70
N TRP A 210 -5.55 14.72 -6.59
CA TRP A 210 -6.42 14.13 -5.58
C TRP A 210 -7.32 15.17 -4.90
N THR A 211 -8.28 14.69 -4.12
CA THR A 211 -9.37 15.50 -3.55
C THR A 211 -9.14 15.93 -2.10
N GLY A 212 -7.97 15.67 -1.55
CA GLY A 212 -7.55 16.09 -0.21
C GLY A 212 -6.46 17.16 -0.29
N PRO A 213 -6.14 17.86 0.81
CA PRO A 213 -5.16 18.93 0.78
C PRO A 213 -3.72 18.40 0.82
N LEU A 214 -2.79 19.26 0.41
CA LEU A 214 -1.35 19.09 0.64
C LEU A 214 -0.90 20.02 1.78
N GLU A 215 -0.19 19.48 2.76
CA GLU A 215 0.37 20.27 3.87
C GLU A 215 1.87 20.01 3.97
N VAL A 216 2.68 21.06 3.86
CA VAL A 216 4.14 20.98 4.03
C VAL A 216 4.52 21.79 5.25
N SER A 217 4.98 21.12 6.29
CA SER A 217 5.33 21.74 7.58
C SER A 217 6.53 22.67 7.44
N ALA A 218 6.71 23.59 8.40
CA ALA A 218 7.95 24.34 8.50
C ALA A 218 9.15 23.39 8.66
N ASN A 219 10.28 23.71 8.01
CA ASN A 219 11.48 22.87 7.93
C ASN A 219 11.26 21.49 7.26
N ALA A 220 10.19 21.34 6.48
CA ALA A 220 10.01 20.23 5.56
C ALA A 220 10.27 20.70 4.13
N TYR A 221 10.51 19.76 3.22
CA TYR A 221 10.89 20.04 1.85
C TYR A 221 9.96 19.35 0.85
N LEU A 222 9.69 20.03 -0.24
CA LEU A 222 8.96 19.49 -1.37
C LEU A 222 9.80 19.68 -2.64
N THR A 223 10.16 18.56 -3.28
CA THR A 223 10.81 18.57 -4.59
C THR A 223 9.73 18.55 -5.67
N LEU A 224 9.50 19.70 -6.30
CA LEU A 224 8.39 19.87 -7.25
C LEU A 224 8.88 19.72 -8.71
N ASN A 225 8.90 18.48 -9.19
CA ASN A 225 9.29 18.11 -10.56
C ASN A 225 8.12 17.63 -11.43
N LYS A 226 6.93 17.55 -10.86
CA LYS A 226 5.71 16.99 -11.48
C LYS A 226 4.57 17.99 -11.35
N ALA A 227 3.53 17.81 -12.17
CA ALA A 227 2.30 18.57 -12.04
C ALA A 227 1.43 17.95 -10.92
N ILE A 228 1.12 18.76 -9.92
CA ILE A 228 0.37 18.35 -8.72
C ILE A 228 -0.89 19.22 -8.61
N THR A 229 -2.07 18.59 -8.55
CA THR A 229 -3.35 19.31 -8.42
C THR A 229 -4.07 18.88 -7.15
N VAL A 230 -4.43 19.86 -6.32
CA VAL A 230 -5.11 19.67 -5.02
C VAL A 230 -6.16 20.75 -4.79
N PRO A 231 -7.20 20.52 -3.99
CA PRO A 231 -8.18 21.56 -3.61
C PRO A 231 -7.61 22.62 -2.66
N ALA A 232 -6.58 22.30 -1.89
CA ALA A 232 -5.94 23.24 -0.98
C ALA A 232 -4.48 22.85 -0.73
N ALA A 233 -3.63 23.84 -0.52
CA ALA A 233 -2.24 23.63 -0.12
C ALA A 233 -1.81 24.63 0.96
N THR A 234 -1.06 24.15 1.94
CA THR A 234 -0.45 24.97 2.99
C THR A 234 1.05 24.71 3.04
N LEU A 235 1.86 25.76 2.95
CA LEU A 235 3.32 25.69 3.04
C LEU A 235 3.80 26.46 4.26
N ALA A 236 4.53 25.80 5.17
CA ALA A 236 5.03 26.38 6.41
C ALA A 236 3.95 27.11 7.25
N GLY A 237 2.71 26.62 7.21
CA GLY A 237 1.55 27.22 7.89
C GLY A 237 0.85 28.34 7.12
N ALA A 238 1.37 28.77 5.96
CA ALA A 238 0.73 29.75 5.09
C ALA A 238 -0.12 29.05 4.01
N PRO A 239 -1.44 29.32 3.93
CA PRO A 239 -2.26 28.80 2.84
C PRO A 239 -1.87 29.44 1.51
N LEU A 240 -1.77 28.62 0.46
CA LEU A 240 -1.59 29.09 -0.91
C LEU A 240 -2.94 29.51 -1.48
N ALA A 241 -2.96 30.66 -2.18
CA ALA A 241 -4.13 31.06 -2.94
C ALA A 241 -4.40 30.09 -4.10
N ALA A 242 -5.67 29.97 -4.49
CA ALA A 242 -6.07 29.22 -5.67
C ALA A 242 -5.34 29.73 -6.94
N GLY A 243 -4.96 28.80 -7.81
CA GLY A 243 -4.16 29.09 -8.99
C GLY A 243 -3.09 28.04 -9.25
N THR A 244 -2.34 28.22 -10.34
CA THR A 244 -1.21 27.37 -10.69
C THR A 244 0.09 28.07 -10.36
N TRP A 245 0.89 27.45 -9.50
CA TRP A 245 2.17 27.93 -9.04
C TRP A 245 3.28 27.10 -9.65
N THR A 246 4.22 27.71 -10.37
CA THR A 246 5.42 27.02 -10.85
C THR A 246 6.39 26.79 -9.70
N ALA A 247 7.26 25.77 -9.84
CA ALA A 247 8.34 25.55 -8.89
C ALA A 247 9.18 26.83 -8.65
N ASP A 248 9.46 27.61 -9.69
CA ASP A 248 10.24 28.85 -9.57
C ASP A 248 9.50 29.96 -8.81
N GLN A 249 8.19 30.12 -9.02
CA GLN A 249 7.38 31.07 -8.25
C GLN A 249 7.33 30.69 -6.77
N LEU A 250 7.17 29.39 -6.47
CA LEU A 250 7.19 28.90 -5.10
C LEU A 250 8.58 29.03 -4.47
N LYS A 251 9.67 28.82 -5.21
CA LYS A 251 11.03 29.08 -4.71
C LYS A 251 11.23 30.53 -4.30
N GLN A 252 10.71 31.49 -5.06
CA GLN A 252 10.87 32.91 -4.73
C GLN A 252 10.14 33.30 -3.43
N THR A 253 8.98 32.69 -3.16
CA THR A 253 8.12 33.04 -2.03
C THR A 253 8.25 32.10 -0.83
N HIS A 254 8.73 30.87 -1.05
CA HIS A 254 8.81 29.76 -0.09
C HIS A 254 10.12 28.95 -0.27
N SER A 255 11.25 29.63 -0.47
CA SER A 255 12.58 29.02 -0.70
C SER A 255 13.02 28.01 0.37
N ALA A 256 12.53 28.16 1.61
CA ALA A 256 12.81 27.22 2.70
C ALA A 256 12.12 25.86 2.53
N ILE A 257 11.06 25.79 1.70
CA ILE A 257 10.26 24.59 1.45
C ILE A 257 10.62 23.98 0.09
N ILE A 258 10.75 24.80 -0.94
CA ILE A 258 11.13 24.32 -2.29
C ILE A 258 12.62 24.58 -2.49
N THR A 259 13.45 23.62 -2.09
CA THR A 259 14.91 23.70 -2.27
C THR A 259 15.35 23.12 -3.60
N GLU A 260 14.58 22.18 -4.15
CA GLU A 260 14.90 21.44 -5.37
C GLU A 260 13.68 21.32 -6.30
N GLY A 261 13.96 21.10 -7.59
CA GLY A 261 12.99 20.90 -8.66
C GLY A 261 12.86 22.10 -9.61
N SER A 262 12.74 21.86 -10.92
CA SER A 262 12.94 22.92 -11.93
C SER A 262 11.86 22.99 -13.00
N ALA A 263 10.83 22.14 -12.95
CA ALA A 263 9.83 22.07 -14.02
C ALA A 263 8.40 21.70 -13.56
N GLY A 264 8.17 21.43 -12.28
CA GLY A 264 6.84 21.05 -11.78
C GLY A 264 5.93 22.25 -11.52
N THR A 265 4.65 21.95 -11.32
CA THR A 265 3.62 22.91 -10.93
C THR A 265 2.78 22.38 -9.77
N LEU A 266 2.31 23.28 -8.92
CA LEU A 266 1.31 23.01 -7.90
C LEU A 266 0.08 23.84 -8.22
N THR A 267 -1.00 23.18 -8.62
CA THR A 267 -2.30 23.79 -8.87
C THR A 267 -3.20 23.60 -7.66
N VAL A 268 -3.59 24.72 -7.04
CA VAL A 268 -4.64 24.77 -6.02
C VAL A 268 -5.95 25.09 -6.73
N ALA A 269 -6.83 24.09 -6.82
CA ALA A 269 -8.14 24.23 -7.45
C ALA A 269 -9.03 25.21 -6.66
N PRO A 270 -9.91 25.96 -7.34
CA PRO A 270 -10.85 26.89 -6.71
C PRO A 270 -11.90 26.17 -5.84
#